data_AF-A0A843F3J8-F1
#
_entry.id   AF-A0A843F3J8-F1
#
_cell.length_a   1.000
_cell.length_b   1.000
_cell.length_c   1.000
_cell.angle_alpha   90.00
_cell.angle_beta   90.00
_cell.angle_gamma   90.00
#
_symmetry.space_group_name_H-M   'P 1'
#
loop_
_entity.id
_entity.type
_entity.pdbx_description
1 polymer ?
#
loop_
_entity_poly.entity_id
_entity_poly.type
_entity_poly.pdbx_seq_one_letter_code
_entity_poly.pdbx_strand_id
1 'polypeptide(L)'
;ENTLEKRQNKIKKAFEDPIQKVNLKDKAYNWLNTLFKTGGTRPKQDLSRLAIHSTKIYDPDDSFKNGAEDGEGTLFMYTPHGMWYIINNCGKYSDLSLNNVKTPQGGAIGYRLMYDDTLDTLIRIYTEENEYSGEKLY
;
A
#
# COMPACT_ATOMS: atom_id res chain seq x y z
N GLU A 1 29.29 8.92 5.72
CA GLU A 1 28.03 9.63 5.99
C GLU A 1 26.98 9.33 4.94
N ASN A 2 25.85 8.75 5.37
CA ASN A 2 24.72 8.34 4.54
C ASN A 2 23.61 9.41 4.68
N THR A 3 23.71 10.49 3.91
CA THR A 3 22.76 11.62 3.97
C THR A 3 21.46 11.27 3.24
N LEU A 4 20.36 11.93 3.63
CA LEU A 4 19.03 11.77 3.00
C LEU A 4 19.08 11.99 1.48
N GLU A 5 19.84 13.01 1.07
CA GLU A 5 20.11 13.36 -0.32
C GLU A 5 20.88 12.27 -1.09
N LYS A 6 21.87 11.61 -0.46
CA LYS A 6 22.57 10.47 -1.06
C LYS A 6 21.64 9.28 -1.29
N ARG A 7 20.67 9.06 -0.38
CA ARG A 7 19.66 8.00 -0.54
C ARG A 7 18.70 8.30 -1.69
N GLN A 8 18.20 9.54 -1.77
CA GLN A 8 17.33 9.99 -2.87
C GLN A 8 18.03 9.88 -4.22
N ASN A 9 19.29 10.33 -4.32
CA ASN A 9 20.06 10.22 -5.56
C ASN A 9 20.33 8.77 -5.97
N LYS A 10 20.52 7.85 -5.01
CA LYS A 10 20.68 6.43 -5.29
C LYS A 10 19.39 5.80 -5.84
N ILE A 11 18.24 6.17 -5.26
CA ILE A 11 16.92 5.73 -5.74
C ILE A 11 16.71 6.26 -7.16
N LYS A 12 16.92 7.56 -7.39
CA LYS A 12 16.74 8.17 -8.71
C LYS A 12 17.59 7.49 -9.79
N LYS A 13 18.87 7.22 -9.51
CA LYS A 13 19.74 6.46 -10.42
C LYS A 13 19.27 5.03 -10.68
N ALA A 14 18.76 4.35 -9.67
CA ALA A 14 18.21 3.00 -9.85
C ALA A 14 16.96 2.99 -10.74
N PHE A 15 16.21 4.09 -10.78
CA PHE A 15 15.04 4.25 -11.65
C PHE A 15 15.39 4.55 -13.11
N GLU A 16 16.63 4.93 -13.42
CA GLU A 16 17.11 5.13 -14.80
C GLU A 16 17.31 3.82 -15.56
N ASP A 17 17.56 2.71 -14.84
CA ASP A 17 17.72 1.36 -15.39
C ASP A 17 16.45 0.51 -15.09
N PRO A 18 15.71 0.04 -16.11
CA PRO A 18 14.50 -0.75 -15.92
C PRO A 18 14.68 -2.01 -15.06
N ILE A 19 15.81 -2.70 -15.16
CA ILE A 19 16.08 -3.92 -14.39
C ILE A 19 16.33 -3.57 -12.92
N GLN A 20 17.11 -2.52 -12.67
CA GLN A 20 17.37 -2.05 -11.31
C GLN A 20 16.11 -1.50 -10.64
N LYS A 21 15.26 -0.81 -11.40
CA LYS A 21 13.95 -0.34 -10.96
C LYS A 21 13.07 -1.48 -10.48
N VAL A 22 12.87 -2.52 -11.31
CA VAL A 22 12.05 -3.69 -10.94
C VAL A 22 12.60 -4.37 -9.69
N ASN A 23 13.92 -4.64 -9.66
CA ASN A 23 14.57 -5.25 -8.50
C ASN A 23 14.40 -4.41 -7.21
N LEU A 24 14.39 -3.08 -7.33
CA LEU A 24 14.20 -2.18 -6.20
C LEU A 24 12.74 -2.17 -5.74
N LYS A 25 11.76 -2.15 -6.66
CA LYS A 25 10.33 -2.28 -6.34
C LYS A 25 10.03 -3.60 -5.65
N ASP A 26 10.55 -4.72 -6.16
CA ASP A 26 10.34 -6.05 -5.58
C ASP A 26 10.91 -6.16 -4.17
N LYS A 27 12.11 -5.61 -3.95
CA LYS A 27 12.70 -5.54 -2.61
C LYS A 27 11.85 -4.70 -1.69
N ALA A 28 11.42 -3.52 -2.13
CA ALA A 28 10.58 -2.63 -1.33
C ALA A 28 9.27 -3.34 -0.95
N TYR A 29 8.59 -3.97 -1.91
CA TYR A 29 7.38 -4.75 -1.67
C TYR A 29 7.58 -5.87 -0.66
N ASN A 30 8.65 -6.67 -0.78
CA ASN A 30 8.94 -7.75 0.16
C ASN A 30 9.17 -7.24 1.59
N TRP A 31 9.85 -6.10 1.74
CA TRP A 31 10.01 -5.44 3.03
C TRP A 31 8.68 -4.92 3.57
N LEU A 32 7.87 -4.22 2.76
CA LEU A 32 6.54 -3.75 3.14
C LEU A 32 5.65 -4.90 3.63
N ASN A 33 5.57 -5.97 2.84
CA ASN A 33 4.78 -7.16 3.14
C ASN A 33 5.23 -7.79 4.47
N THR A 34 6.53 -7.91 4.70
CA THR A 34 7.08 -8.41 5.98
C THR A 34 6.73 -7.50 7.14
N LEU A 35 6.98 -6.19 7.02
CA LEU A 35 6.73 -5.22 8.09
C LEU A 35 5.26 -5.17 8.49
N PHE A 36 4.36 -5.05 7.51
CA PHE A 36 2.92 -4.99 7.76
C PHE A 36 2.37 -6.30 8.31
N LYS A 37 2.78 -7.46 7.79
CA LYS A 37 2.22 -8.75 8.26
C LYS A 37 2.76 -9.20 9.59
N THR A 38 4.00 -8.84 9.95
CA THR A 38 4.61 -9.25 11.23
C THR A 38 4.43 -8.22 12.34
N GLY A 39 4.52 -6.93 12.03
CA GLY A 39 4.40 -5.84 13.00
C GLY A 39 3.06 -5.10 12.99
N GLY A 40 2.24 -5.27 11.95
CA GLY A 40 1.00 -4.54 11.78
C GLY A 40 -0.14 -5.05 12.66
N THR A 41 -0.90 -4.11 13.21
CA THR A 41 -2.17 -4.41 13.88
C THR A 41 -3.29 -4.56 12.85
N ARG A 42 -4.35 -5.33 13.15
CA ARG A 42 -5.51 -5.53 12.26
C ARG A 42 -6.81 -5.01 12.89
N PRO A 43 -6.92 -3.70 13.19
CA PRO A 43 -8.16 -3.16 13.74
C PRO A 43 -9.29 -3.24 12.71
N LYS A 44 -10.52 -3.42 13.21
CA LYS A 44 -11.71 -3.39 12.36
C LYS A 44 -11.93 -1.99 11.80
N GLN A 45 -12.22 -1.89 10.51
CA GLN A 45 -12.42 -0.59 9.88
C GLN A 45 -13.33 -0.66 8.65
N ASP A 46 -13.72 0.51 8.14
CA ASP A 46 -14.40 0.72 6.87
C ASP A 46 -13.47 1.44 5.89
N LEU A 47 -13.33 0.94 4.66
CA LEU A 47 -12.45 1.53 3.65
C LEU A 47 -12.88 2.96 3.31
N SER A 48 -14.18 3.24 3.28
CA SER A 48 -14.70 4.59 3.02
C SER A 48 -14.21 5.57 4.09
N ARG A 49 -14.28 5.19 5.37
CA ARG A 49 -13.79 6.00 6.49
C ARG A 49 -12.28 6.19 6.44
N LEU A 50 -11.53 5.13 6.12
CA LEU A 50 -10.09 5.26 5.95
C LEU A 50 -9.76 6.31 4.92
N ALA A 51 -10.43 6.26 3.79
CA ALA A 51 -10.12 7.10 2.67
C ALA A 51 -10.60 8.55 2.87
N ILE A 52 -11.69 8.80 3.61
CA ILE A 52 -12.09 10.17 4.02
C ILE A 52 -11.02 10.81 4.89
N HIS A 53 -10.44 10.02 5.80
CA HIS A 53 -9.42 10.49 6.72
C HIS A 53 -8.00 10.33 6.19
N SER A 54 -7.84 9.89 4.94
CA SER A 54 -6.52 9.71 4.37
C SER A 54 -5.99 11.01 3.80
N THR A 55 -4.75 11.35 4.14
CA THR A 55 -4.04 12.46 3.51
C THR A 55 -3.42 12.05 2.18
N LYS A 56 -3.10 10.76 2.02
CA LYS A 56 -2.55 10.16 0.80
C LYS A 56 -3.05 8.74 0.64
N ILE A 57 -3.30 8.35 -0.60
CA ILE A 57 -3.68 7.00 -0.98
C ILE A 57 -2.85 6.64 -2.20
N TYR A 58 -2.06 5.58 -2.11
CA TYR A 58 -1.32 5.04 -3.24
C TYR A 58 -1.97 3.73 -3.68
N ASP A 59 -2.14 3.58 -5.00
CA ASP A 59 -2.67 2.39 -5.64
C ASP A 59 -1.61 1.85 -6.61
N PRO A 60 -0.68 1.01 -6.13
CA PRO A 60 0.37 0.49 -7.00
C PRO A 60 -0.23 -0.19 -8.23
N ASP A 61 0.27 0.23 -9.40
CA ASP A 61 -0.11 -0.27 -10.73
C ASP A 61 -1.62 -0.16 -11.05
N ASP A 62 -2.35 0.77 -10.42
CA ASP A 62 -3.82 0.92 -10.50
C ASP A 62 -4.56 -0.40 -10.21
N SER A 63 -3.94 -1.27 -9.40
CA SER A 63 -4.38 -2.63 -9.17
C SER A 63 -5.71 -2.69 -8.43
N PHE A 64 -5.95 -1.77 -7.50
CA PHE A 64 -7.22 -1.69 -6.80
C PHE A 64 -8.28 -1.05 -7.69
N LYS A 65 -7.96 0.05 -8.37
CA LYS A 65 -8.86 0.71 -9.32
C LYS A 65 -9.43 -0.25 -10.37
N ASN A 66 -8.60 -1.15 -10.90
CA ASN A 66 -8.99 -2.05 -11.99
C ASN A 66 -9.36 -3.47 -11.54
N GLY A 67 -8.89 -3.93 -10.37
CA GLY A 67 -9.05 -5.31 -9.90
C GLY A 67 -9.96 -5.50 -8.69
N ALA A 68 -10.53 -4.42 -8.14
CA ALA A 68 -11.30 -4.51 -6.90
C ALA A 68 -12.50 -5.46 -6.97
N GLU A 69 -13.21 -5.51 -8.10
CA GLU A 69 -14.39 -6.38 -8.27
C GLU A 69 -14.02 -7.86 -8.31
N ASP A 70 -12.82 -8.19 -8.79
CA ASP A 70 -12.31 -9.56 -8.91
C ASP A 70 -11.63 -10.06 -7.61
N GLY A 71 -11.56 -9.22 -6.58
CA GLY A 71 -10.85 -9.54 -5.34
C GLY A 71 -9.35 -9.28 -5.40
N GLU A 72 -8.89 -8.53 -6.40
CA GLU A 72 -7.48 -8.20 -6.59
C GLU A 72 -7.18 -6.77 -6.17
N GLY A 73 -5.88 -6.47 -6.08
CA GLY A 73 -5.38 -5.13 -5.84
C GLY A 73 -5.03 -4.82 -4.39
N THR A 74 -4.21 -3.78 -4.23
CA THR A 74 -3.74 -3.32 -2.93
C THR A 74 -3.73 -1.79 -2.85
N LEU A 75 -3.81 -1.25 -1.64
CA LEU A 75 -3.67 0.18 -1.38
C LEU A 75 -2.72 0.43 -0.22
N PHE A 76 -2.01 1.56 -0.29
CA PHE A 76 -1.36 2.15 0.87
C PHE A 76 -2.05 3.46 1.23
N MET A 77 -2.44 3.63 2.50
CA MET A 77 -3.23 4.81 2.92
C MET A 77 -2.62 5.45 4.16
N TYR A 78 -2.56 6.78 4.18
CA TYR A 78 -1.96 7.55 5.25
C TYR A 78 -3.06 8.24 6.05
N THR A 79 -3.31 7.78 7.27
CA THR A 79 -4.31 8.37 8.17
C THR A 79 -3.64 9.05 9.37
N PRO A 80 -4.34 9.93 10.11
CA PRO A 80 -3.83 10.48 11.37
C PRO A 80 -3.39 9.42 12.40
N HIS A 81 -3.89 8.19 12.28
CA HIS A 81 -3.63 7.10 13.21
C HIS A 81 -2.63 6.07 12.68
N GLY A 82 -1.95 6.35 11.57
CA GLY A 82 -0.93 5.49 10.99
C GLY A 82 -1.12 5.20 9.50
N MET A 83 -0.20 4.40 8.98
CA MET A 83 -0.19 3.94 7.59
C MET A 83 -0.85 2.58 7.50
N TRP A 84 -1.62 2.40 6.43
CA TRP A 84 -2.38 1.21 6.16
C TRP A 84 -1.86 0.51 4.92
N TYR A 85 -1.83 -0.81 4.97
CA TYR A 85 -1.70 -1.67 3.81
C TYR A 85 -2.98 -2.47 3.69
N ILE A 86 -3.74 -2.20 2.63
CA ILE A 86 -5.02 -2.83 2.32
C ILE A 86 -4.79 -3.82 1.19
N ILE A 87 -5.23 -5.05 1.39
CA ILE A 87 -5.21 -6.11 0.38
C ILE A 87 -6.66 -6.48 0.13
N ASN A 88 -7.13 -6.32 -1.10
CA ASN A 88 -8.47 -6.75 -1.44
C ASN A 88 -8.60 -8.27 -1.25
N ASN A 89 -9.73 -8.72 -0.73
CA ASN A 89 -9.90 -10.12 -0.36
C ASN A 89 -11.38 -10.51 -0.42
N CYS A 90 -11.99 -10.29 -1.58
CA CYS A 90 -13.36 -10.68 -1.89
C CYS A 90 -13.48 -11.67 -3.06
N GLY A 91 -12.35 -12.21 -3.52
CA GLY A 91 -12.33 -13.16 -4.64
C GLY A 91 -13.01 -14.49 -4.30
N LYS A 92 -13.42 -15.24 -5.33
CA LYS A 92 -14.14 -16.52 -5.18
C LYS A 92 -13.44 -17.54 -4.27
N TYR A 93 -12.10 -17.52 -4.23
CA TYR A 93 -11.28 -18.46 -3.46
C TYR A 93 -10.63 -17.80 -2.23
N SER A 94 -11.02 -16.57 -1.89
CA SER A 94 -10.51 -15.84 -0.74
C SER A 94 -11.03 -16.44 0.58
N ASP A 95 -10.15 -16.51 1.58
CA ASP A 95 -10.58 -16.75 2.96
C ASP A 95 -11.12 -15.44 3.55
N LEU A 96 -12.45 -15.26 3.46
CA LEU A 96 -13.14 -14.06 3.93
C LEU A 96 -13.10 -13.89 5.45
N SER A 97 -12.75 -14.94 6.21
CA SER A 97 -12.61 -14.84 7.68
C SER A 97 -11.46 -13.91 8.10
N LEU A 98 -10.54 -13.65 7.18
CA LEU A 98 -9.44 -12.70 7.35
C LEU A 98 -9.88 -11.25 7.16
N ASN A 99 -11.11 -10.97 6.71
CA ASN A 99 -11.50 -9.59 6.45
C ASN A 99 -11.69 -8.80 7.74
N ASN A 100 -10.93 -7.71 7.89
CA ASN A 100 -11.08 -6.74 8.97
C ASN A 100 -11.44 -5.35 8.46
N VAL A 101 -11.37 -5.11 7.14
CA VAL A 101 -11.78 -3.87 6.51
C VAL A 101 -12.99 -4.14 5.64
N LYS A 102 -14.06 -3.37 5.85
CA LYS A 102 -15.26 -3.43 5.00
C LYS A 102 -15.00 -2.71 3.69
N THR A 103 -15.36 -3.35 2.58
CA THR A 103 -15.38 -2.77 1.23
C THR A 103 -16.74 -3.09 0.59
N PRO A 104 -17.21 -2.29 -0.39
CA PRO A 104 -18.42 -2.61 -1.14
C PRO A 104 -18.37 -3.99 -1.83
N GLN A 105 -17.17 -4.45 -2.18
CA GLN A 105 -16.94 -5.67 -2.97
C GLN A 105 -16.91 -6.96 -2.13
N GLY A 106 -16.92 -6.89 -0.80
CA GLY A 106 -16.96 -8.09 0.08
C GLY A 106 -15.92 -8.12 1.20
N GLY A 107 -15.06 -7.13 1.26
CA GLY A 107 -14.09 -6.91 2.33
C GLY A 107 -12.63 -7.04 1.89
N ALA A 108 -11.76 -6.59 2.78
CA ALA A 108 -10.33 -6.56 2.59
C ALA A 108 -9.59 -6.89 3.90
N ILE A 109 -8.33 -7.29 3.74
CA ILE A 109 -7.39 -7.44 4.84
C ILE A 109 -6.64 -6.13 5.00
N GLY A 110 -6.69 -5.54 6.20
CA GLY A 110 -6.00 -4.29 6.50
C GLY A 110 -4.99 -4.45 7.61
N TYR A 111 -3.74 -4.09 7.34
CA TYR A 111 -2.68 -3.99 8.33
C TYR A 111 -2.37 -2.53 8.60
N ARG A 112 -2.20 -2.16 9.87
CA ARG A 112 -1.88 -0.80 10.29
C ARG A 112 -0.57 -0.78 11.07
N LEU A 113 0.33 0.10 10.63
CA LEU A 113 1.55 0.49 11.33
C LEU A 113 1.52 1.98 11.66
N MET A 114 2.26 2.39 12.70
CA MET A 114 2.46 3.80 12.99
C MET A 114 3.33 4.45 11.90
N TYR A 115 3.24 5.78 11.77
CA TYR A 115 4.08 6.52 10.84
C TYR A 115 5.57 6.29 11.11
N ASP A 116 6.32 6.04 10.05
CA ASP A 116 7.77 5.84 10.06
C ASP A 116 8.35 6.26 8.70
N ASP A 117 9.42 7.05 8.72
CA ASP A 117 10.05 7.61 7.51
C ASP A 117 10.61 6.53 6.58
N THR A 118 11.09 5.41 7.13
CA THR A 118 11.61 4.30 6.35
C THR A 118 10.45 3.61 5.63
N LEU A 119 9.34 3.41 6.33
CA LEU A 119 8.14 2.81 5.77
C LEU A 119 7.53 3.71 4.68
N ASP A 120 7.45 5.02 4.89
CA ASP A 120 7.03 5.99 3.86
C ASP A 120 7.91 5.90 2.61
N THR A 121 9.24 5.88 2.79
CA THR A 121 10.19 5.75 1.68
C THR A 121 9.97 4.47 0.89
N LEU A 122 9.75 3.34 1.57
CA LEU A 122 9.49 2.05 0.91
C LEU A 122 8.17 2.07 0.12
N ILE A 123 7.11 2.67 0.68
CA ILE A 123 5.82 2.82 0.00
C ILE A 123 6.00 3.65 -1.28
N ARG A 124 6.68 4.80 -1.21
CA ARG A 124 6.92 5.67 -2.38
C ARG A 124 7.76 4.99 -3.45
N ILE A 125 8.77 4.20 -3.06
CA ILE A 125 9.56 3.39 -4.01
C ILE A 125 8.67 2.36 -4.71
N TYR A 126 7.89 1.59 -3.95
CA TYR A 126 7.07 0.51 -4.51
C TYR A 126 5.94 1.03 -5.39
N THR A 127 5.28 2.10 -4.95
CA THR A 127 4.14 2.70 -5.65
C THR A 127 4.56 3.61 -6.77
N GLU A 128 5.84 3.99 -6.84
CA GLU A 128 6.34 5.05 -7.72
C GLU A 128 5.58 6.38 -7.55
N GLU A 129 5.06 6.60 -6.33
CA GLU A 129 4.18 7.73 -6.02
C GLU A 129 2.91 7.76 -6.87
N ASN A 130 2.41 6.59 -7.32
CA ASN A 130 1.13 6.45 -8.01
C ASN A 130 -0.03 6.70 -7.02
N GLU A 131 -0.33 7.98 -6.80
CA GLU A 131 -1.47 8.40 -6.00
C GLU A 131 -2.77 8.02 -6.69
N TYR A 132 -3.71 7.47 -5.92
CA TYR A 132 -5.00 7.05 -6.42
C TYR A 132 -5.74 8.24 -7.03
N SER A 133 -6.06 8.12 -8.33
CA SER A 133 -6.68 9.17 -9.13
C SER A 133 -8.09 8.84 -9.61
N GLY A 134 -8.68 7.74 -9.13
CA GLY A 134 -10.06 7.39 -9.48
C GLY A 134 -11.07 8.42 -8.97
N GLU A 135 -12.16 8.62 -9.73
CA GLU A 135 -13.20 9.61 -9.40
C GLU A 135 -13.75 9.44 -7.98
N LYS A 136 -13.86 8.19 -7.52
CA LYS A 136 -14.21 7.81 -6.16
C LYS A 136 -13.55 6.49 -5.81
N LEU A 137 -12.73 6.50 -4.75
CA LEU A 137 -12.40 5.25 -4.07
C LEU A 137 -13.67 4.69 -3.36
N TYR A 138 -14.67 5.56 -3.11
CA TYR A 138 -15.97 5.31 -2.47
C TYR A 138 -16.90 6.53 -2.67
#